data_AF-A0A7C2LNZ4-F1
#
_entry.id   AF-A0A7C2LNZ4-F1
#
_cell.length_a   1.000
_cell.length_b   1.000
_cell.length_c   1.000
_cell.angle_alpha   90.00
_cell.angle_beta   90.00
_cell.angle_gamma   90.00
#
_symmetry.space_group_name_H-M   'P 1'
#
loop_
_entity.id
_entity.type
_entity.pdbx_description
1 polymer ?
#
loop_
_entity_poly.entity_id
_entity_poly.type
_entity_poly.pdbx_seq_one_letter_code
_entity_poly.pdbx_strand_id
1 'polypeptide(L)'
;MSKMLYIEAKVVEDKPGILAKLAQILAENQANISALTTGIEGIIPTEVKPKTIRLLVHLLDNTDEKIEKLTQELKKIKEINIIAVRKPTSIDVVNLKYGLETVIASETEF
;
A
#
# COMPACT_ATOMS: atom_id res chain seq x y z
N MET A 1 -2.15 -10.98 18.90
CA MET A 1 -1.54 -9.87 18.14
C MET A 1 -2.17 -9.82 16.75
N SER A 2 -2.52 -8.63 16.23
CA SER A 2 -3.08 -8.53 14.88
C SER A 2 -2.02 -8.94 13.85
N LYS A 3 -2.39 -9.87 12.97
CA LYS A 3 -1.54 -10.39 11.88
C LYS A 3 -1.56 -9.51 10.63
N MET A 4 -2.19 -8.34 10.72
CA MET A 4 -2.46 -7.47 9.58
C MET A 4 -1.43 -6.33 9.50
N LEU A 5 -0.97 -6.03 8.29
CA LEU A 5 -0.16 -4.85 7.96
C LEU A 5 -0.90 -3.98 6.95
N TYR A 6 -0.66 -2.68 7.08
CA TYR A 6 -0.95 -1.67 6.07
C TYR A 6 0.33 -1.39 5.28
N ILE A 7 0.21 -1.45 3.96
CA ILE A 7 1.29 -1.09 3.03
C ILE A 7 0.77 0.01 2.10
N GLU A 8 1.53 1.08 1.96
CA GLU A 8 1.26 2.16 1.02
C GLU A 8 2.48 2.40 0.14
N ALA A 9 2.25 2.47 -1.17
CA ALA A 9 3.29 2.70 -2.15
C ALA A 9 2.80 3.71 -3.19
N LYS A 10 3.67 4.66 -3.54
CA LYS A 10 3.43 5.59 -4.63
C LYS A 10 4.07 5.02 -5.90
N VAL A 11 3.31 4.84 -6.97
CA VAL A 11 3.90 4.49 -8.27
C VAL A 11 4.81 5.66 -8.68
N VAL A 12 6.02 5.39 -9.17
CA VAL A 12 6.92 6.45 -9.69
C VAL A 12 7.08 6.32 -11.20
N GLU A 13 6.86 5.13 -11.73
CA GLU A 13 6.87 4.84 -13.16
C GLU A 13 5.74 3.85 -13.45
N ASP A 14 4.70 4.28 -14.17
CA ASP A 14 3.55 3.41 -14.45
C ASP A 14 3.86 2.43 -15.58
N LYS A 15 4.37 1.26 -15.19
CA LYS A 15 4.66 0.13 -16.09
C LYS A 15 3.64 -1.01 -15.87
N PRO A 16 3.27 -1.72 -16.94
CA PRO A 16 2.45 -2.92 -16.79
C PRO A 16 3.13 -3.95 -15.87
N GLY A 17 2.34 -4.57 -14.99
CA GLY A 17 2.80 -5.66 -14.13
C GLY A 17 3.25 -5.27 -12.72
N ILE A 18 3.17 -4.00 -12.30
CA ILE A 18 3.50 -3.59 -10.91
C ILE A 18 2.71 -4.39 -9.88
N LEU A 19 1.40 -4.53 -10.07
CA LEU A 19 0.54 -5.31 -9.16
C LEU A 19 0.91 -6.79 -9.13
N ALA A 20 1.36 -7.35 -10.25
CA ALA A 20 1.80 -8.75 -10.32
C ALA A 20 3.10 -8.95 -9.54
N LYS A 21 4.08 -8.04 -9.67
CA LYS A 21 5.33 -8.06 -8.89
C LYS A 21 5.05 -7.95 -7.38
N LEU A 22 4.14 -7.04 -6.98
CA LEU A 22 3.71 -6.90 -5.60
C LEU A 22 3.05 -8.18 -5.07
N ALA A 23 2.10 -8.74 -5.82
CA ALA A 23 1.42 -9.98 -5.44
C ALA A 23 2.41 -11.15 -5.31
N GLN A 24 3.41 -11.23 -6.19
CA GLN A 24 4.46 -12.25 -6.12
C GLN A 24 5.29 -12.13 -4.83
N ILE A 25 5.83 -10.94 -4.52
CA ILE A 25 6.61 -10.73 -3.29
C ILE A 25 5.77 -11.06 -2.05
N LEU A 26 4.50 -10.64 -2.03
CA LEU A 26 3.60 -10.95 -0.92
C LEU A 26 3.38 -12.46 -0.77
N ALA A 27 3.17 -13.18 -1.88
CA ALA A 27 3.01 -14.63 -1.88
C ALA A 27 4.28 -15.35 -1.39
N GLU A 28 5.45 -14.94 -1.85
CA GLU A 28 6.75 -15.48 -1.42
C GLU A 28 7.00 -15.29 0.08
N ASN A 29 6.44 -14.23 0.67
CA ASN A 29 6.49 -13.93 2.10
C ASN A 29 5.29 -14.48 2.90
N GLN A 30 4.47 -15.36 2.30
CA GLN A 30 3.30 -15.95 2.95
C GLN A 30 2.33 -14.89 3.50
N ALA A 31 2.19 -13.79 2.75
CA ALA A 31 1.27 -12.70 3.03
C ALA A 31 0.07 -12.77 2.07
N ASN A 32 -1.13 -12.75 2.64
CA ASN A 32 -2.37 -12.74 1.87
C ASN A 32 -2.95 -11.33 1.77
N ILE A 33 -3.43 -10.92 0.61
CA ILE A 33 -4.09 -9.62 0.43
C ILE A 33 -5.53 -9.72 0.92
N SER A 34 -5.92 -8.86 1.85
CA SER A 34 -7.30 -8.76 2.35
C SER A 34 -8.08 -7.60 1.78
N ALA A 35 -7.39 -6.51 1.43
CA ALA A 35 -7.98 -5.41 0.69
C ALA A 35 -6.88 -4.73 -0.14
N LEU A 36 -7.26 -4.24 -1.30
CA LEU A 36 -6.39 -3.52 -2.21
C LEU A 36 -7.18 -2.35 -2.79
N THR A 37 -6.61 -1.16 -2.72
CA THR A 37 -7.13 0.02 -3.42
C THR A 37 -6.02 0.68 -4.21
N THR A 38 -6.39 1.29 -5.33
CA THR A 38 -5.48 2.13 -6.10
C THR A 38 -6.12 3.50 -6.25
N GLY A 39 -5.48 4.54 -5.73
CA GLY A 39 -5.92 5.92 -5.91
C GLY A 39 -5.40 6.50 -7.21
N ILE A 40 -6.10 7.52 -7.72
CA ILE A 40 -5.62 8.40 -8.78
C ILE A 40 -5.29 9.73 -8.09
N GLU A 41 -4.04 10.19 -8.09
CA GLU A 41 -3.72 11.52 -7.57
C GLU A 41 -4.17 12.61 -8.56
N GLY A 42 -5.47 12.88 -8.59
CA GLY A 42 -6.07 14.01 -9.30
C GLY A 42 -6.21 13.86 -10.82
N ILE A 43 -7.14 14.66 -11.37
CA ILE A 43 -7.26 14.91 -12.81
C ILE A 43 -6.60 16.26 -13.06
N ILE A 44 -5.32 16.27 -13.45
CA ILE A 44 -4.73 17.46 -14.06
C ILE A 44 -4.93 17.28 -15.58
N PRO A 45 -5.54 18.23 -16.31
CA PRO A 45 -5.88 18.09 -17.73
C PRO A 45 -4.70 17.71 -18.66
N THR A 46 -3.46 17.81 -18.19
CA THR A 46 -2.23 17.63 -18.97
C THR A 46 -1.26 16.61 -18.39
N GLU A 47 -1.51 16.03 -17.21
CA GLU A 47 -0.57 15.10 -16.55
C GLU A 47 -1.31 14.15 -15.60
N VAL A 48 -1.24 12.84 -15.86
CA VAL A 48 -1.68 11.82 -14.91
C VAL A 48 -0.59 11.67 -13.87
N LYS A 49 -0.83 12.19 -12.65
CA LYS A 49 0.09 12.02 -11.52
C LYS A 49 -0.07 10.63 -10.89
N PRO A 50 1.01 10.12 -10.28
CA PRO A 50 1.15 8.69 -10.07
C PRO A 50 0.07 8.06 -9.18
N LYS A 51 -0.25 6.81 -9.51
CA LYS A 51 -1.23 5.94 -8.87
C LYS A 51 -0.72 5.49 -7.49
N THR A 52 -1.41 5.81 -6.41
CA THR A 52 -1.05 5.30 -5.07
C THR A 52 -1.67 3.92 -4.87
N ILE A 53 -0.87 2.93 -4.48
CA ILE A 53 -1.32 1.58 -4.17
C ILE A 53 -1.39 1.43 -2.65
N ARG A 54 -2.53 1.00 -2.13
CA ARG A 54 -2.73 0.73 -0.71
C ARG A 54 -3.21 -0.70 -0.52
N LEU A 55 -2.64 -1.38 0.46
CA LEU A 55 -2.88 -2.80 0.72
C LEU A 55 -3.12 -3.02 2.21
N LEU A 56 -4.11 -3.86 2.51
CA LEU A 56 -4.15 -4.60 3.77
C LEU A 56 -3.70 -6.03 3.50
N VAL A 57 -2.69 -6.47 4.23
CA VAL A 57 -2.13 -7.82 4.09
C VAL A 57 -2.13 -8.55 5.43
N HIS A 58 -2.45 -9.84 5.42
CA HIS A 58 -2.28 -10.73 6.56
C HIS A 58 -1.04 -11.57 6.37
N LEU A 59 -0.09 -11.47 7.29
CA LEU A 59 1.02 -12.42 7.34
C LEU A 59 0.62 -13.63 8.17
N LEU A 60 1.07 -14.81 7.76
CA LEU A 60 0.91 -16.01 8.58
C LEU A 60 1.52 -15.82 9.98
N ASP A 61 2.65 -15.10 10.02
CA ASP A 61 3.45 -14.79 11.19
C ASP A 61 4.01 -13.36 11.07
N ASN A 62 3.86 -12.57 12.13
CA ASN A 62 4.06 -11.11 12.11
C ASN A 62 5.21 -10.70 13.05
N THR A 63 6.39 -11.30 12.85
CA THR A 63 7.62 -10.92 13.55
C THR A 63 8.25 -9.70 12.89
N ASP A 64 8.95 -8.88 13.67
CA ASP A 64 9.64 -7.69 13.17
C ASP A 64 10.66 -8.06 12.07
N GLU A 65 11.32 -9.21 12.18
CA GLU A 65 12.24 -9.73 11.16
C GLU A 65 11.53 -10.02 9.82
N LYS A 66 10.33 -10.62 9.85
CA LYS A 66 9.56 -10.88 8.62
C LYS A 66 9.02 -9.61 8.00
N ILE A 67 8.57 -8.66 8.82
CA ILE A 67 8.14 -7.34 8.36
C ILE A 67 9.32 -6.61 7.68
N GLU A 68 10.50 -6.64 8.29
CA GLU A 68 11.71 -6.01 7.74
C GLU A 68 12.10 -6.67 6.42
N LYS A 69 12.17 -8.01 6.37
CA LYS A 69 12.45 -8.75 5.13
C LYS A 69 11.48 -8.37 4.00
N LEU A 70 10.18 -8.41 4.28
CA LEU A 70 9.15 -8.02 3.31
C LEU A 70 9.35 -6.57 2.85
N THR A 71 9.61 -5.65 3.78
CA THR A 71 9.84 -4.23 3.47
C THR A 71 11.05 -4.05 2.54
N GLN A 72 12.15 -4.77 2.80
CA GLN A 72 13.35 -4.71 1.95
C GLN A 72 13.11 -5.31 0.56
N GLU A 73 12.33 -6.37 0.45
CA GLU A 73 11.97 -6.94 -0.86
C GLU A 73 11.04 -6.03 -1.66
N LEU A 74 10.03 -5.45 -1.02
CA LEU A 74 9.13 -4.47 -1.65
C LEU A 74 9.90 -3.24 -2.18
N LYS A 75 10.91 -2.77 -1.44
CA LYS A 75 11.79 -1.66 -1.86
C LYS A 75 12.66 -1.98 -3.09
N LYS A 76 12.78 -3.25 -3.51
CA LYS A 76 13.48 -3.62 -4.75
C LYS A 76 12.66 -3.34 -6.01
N ILE A 77 11.35 -3.12 -5.90
CA ILE A 77 10.50 -2.74 -7.02
C ILE A 77 10.78 -1.27 -7.37
N LYS A 78 11.49 -1.02 -8.47
CA LYS A 78 11.92 0.33 -8.87
C LYS A 78 10.76 1.23 -9.33
N GLU A 79 9.67 0.62 -9.75
CA GLU A 79 8.48 1.31 -10.27
C GLU A 79 7.60 1.92 -9.17
N ILE A 80 7.90 1.64 -7.90
CA ILE A 80 7.17 2.19 -6.76
C ILE A 80 8.14 2.75 -5.71
N ASN A 81 7.65 3.69 -4.93
CA ASN A 81 8.27 4.14 -3.69
C ASN A 81 7.41 3.71 -2.51
N ILE A 82 7.98 2.95 -1.57
CA ILE A 82 7.27 2.51 -0.36
C ILE A 82 7.15 3.69 0.60
N ILE A 83 5.91 4.09 0.88
CA ILE A 83 5.58 5.22 1.75
C ILE A 83 5.39 4.74 3.19
N ALA A 84 4.69 3.62 3.37
CA ALA A 84 4.43 3.08 4.70
C ALA A 84 4.38 1.54 4.69
N VAL A 85 4.96 0.93 5.73
CA VAL A 85 4.72 -0.45 6.14
C VAL A 85 4.55 -0.43 7.65
N ARG A 86 3.31 -0.60 8.13
CA ARG A 86 3.00 -0.48 9.56
C ARG A 86 1.76 -1.29 9.96
N LYS A 87 1.48 -1.36 11.26
CA LYS A 87 0.17 -1.85 11.72
C LYS A 87 -0.94 -0.94 11.20
N PRO A 88 -2.07 -1.50 10.72
CA PRO A 88 -3.19 -0.71 10.26
C PRO A 88 -3.89 -0.03 11.45
N THR A 89 -4.31 1.20 11.24
CA THR A 89 -5.27 1.91 12.09
C THR A 89 -6.69 1.51 11.68
N SER A 90 -7.67 1.81 12.52
CA SER A 90 -9.08 1.59 12.18
C SER A 90 -9.50 2.33 10.91
N ILE A 91 -8.94 3.52 10.67
CA ILE A 91 -9.23 4.33 9.47
C ILE A 91 -8.70 3.64 8.22
N ASP A 92 -7.48 3.08 8.24
CA ASP A 92 -6.95 2.34 7.09
C ASP A 92 -7.87 1.16 6.73
N VAL A 93 -8.36 0.45 7.74
CA VAL A 93 -9.25 -0.70 7.53
C VAL A 93 -10.58 -0.29 6.91
N VAL A 94 -11.19 0.77 7.41
CA VAL A 94 -12.45 1.30 6.86
C VAL A 94 -12.22 1.79 5.43
N ASN A 95 -11.20 2.62 5.21
CA ASN A 95 -10.95 3.20 3.91
C ASN A 95 -10.70 2.13 2.84
N LEU A 96 -9.86 1.12 3.14
CA LEU A 96 -9.55 0.09 2.15
C LEU A 96 -10.70 -0.90 1.92
N LYS A 97 -11.52 -1.21 2.94
CA LYS A 97 -12.67 -2.10 2.77
C LYS A 97 -13.79 -1.48 1.94
N TYR A 98 -13.97 -0.17 2.05
CA TYR A 98 -15.06 0.55 1.38
C TYR A 98 -14.59 1.36 0.17
N GLY A 99 -13.30 1.26 -0.21
CA GLY A 99 -12.73 1.99 -1.35
C GLY A 99 -12.72 3.51 -1.15
N LEU A 100 -12.67 3.99 0.09
CA LEU A 100 -12.65 5.42 0.40
C LEU A 100 -11.22 5.96 0.28
N GLU A 101 -11.08 7.17 -0.23
CA GLU A 101 -9.82 7.89 -0.15
C GLU A 101 -9.59 8.38 1.28
N THR A 102 -8.35 8.33 1.74
CA THR A 102 -7.98 8.90 3.04
C THR A 102 -8.13 10.41 2.96
N VAL A 103 -9.25 10.92 3.46
CA VAL A 103 -9.45 12.35 3.67
C VAL A 103 -8.51 12.76 4.78
N ILE A 104 -7.35 13.32 4.41
CA ILE A 104 -6.60 14.15 5.35
C ILE A 104 -7.53 15.33 5.59
N ALA A 105 -8.12 15.42 6.78
CA ALA A 105 -8.78 16.65 7.19
C ALA A 105 -7.70 17.73 7.13
N SER A 106 -7.68 18.51 6.05
CA SER A 106 -6.97 19.77 6.02
C SER A 106 -7.57 20.59 7.15
N GLU A 107 -6.83 20.72 8.25
CA GLU A 107 -7.14 21.67 9.31
C GLU A 107 -7.32 23.02 8.62
N THR A 108 -8.58 23.40 8.47
CA THR A 108 -8.96 24.71 7.97
C THR A 108 -8.97 25.57 9.22
N GLU A 109 -7.80 26.07 9.61
CA GLU A 109 -7.73 27.18 10.54
C GLU A 109 -8.26 28.41 9.79
N PHE A 110 -9.42 28.89 10.24
CA PHE A 110 -10.04 30.16 9.84
C PHE A 110 -9.41 31.32 10.58
#